data_AF-A0AB73ADX3-F1
#
_entry.id   AF-A0AB73ADX3-F1
#
_cell.length_a   1.000
_cell.length_b   1.000
_cell.length_c   1.000
_cell.angle_alpha   90.00
_cell.angle_beta   90.00
_cell.angle_gamma   90.00
#
_symmetry.space_group_name_H-M   'P 1'
#
loop_
_entity.id
_entity.type
_entity.pdbx_description
1 polymer ?
#
loop_
_entity_poly.entity_id
_entity_poly.type
_entity_poly.pdbx_seq_one_letter_code
_entity_poly.pdbx_strand_id
1 'polypeptide(L)'
;MSTITVSGAAQWIEVEANGDNSTETDNVNTRQGSATSSKVRLFGGATINPGSGGNATCTPTINPDMARVEVKGSLAGPWTHLNDLKIKGIYINNVKLTRGASSLTRIVSAAWGTDYAPSGQFEKMFNTDLGAGVGTGVAQIAGGKADGYNFFPQQDLSSPTTKEDVMKKSIHVIMEVEFDKKVGGSGPETGWLNVVALKDNTATNYITDFEAGKVYFINLADIKDIMDVPVPPVTPDPDPETVSVDLTVSIGQWTVVQVKPEV
;
A
#
# COMPACT_ATOMS: atom_id res chain seq x y z
N MET A 1 -4.28 26.26 22.34
CA MET A 1 -3.80 27.18 21.30
C MET A 1 -2.35 27.45 21.64
N SER A 2 -1.42 27.01 20.80
CA SER A 2 0.01 27.13 21.09
C SER A 2 0.54 28.38 20.40
N THR A 3 1.29 29.21 21.12
CA THR A 3 1.89 30.44 20.58
C THR A 3 3.37 30.21 20.34
N ILE A 4 3.85 30.55 19.14
CA ILE A 4 5.26 30.44 18.73
C ILE A 4 5.72 31.80 18.22
N THR A 5 6.90 32.23 18.68
CA THR A 5 7.54 33.47 18.22
C THR A 5 8.35 33.19 16.97
N VAL A 6 8.05 33.90 15.89
CA VAL A 6 8.77 33.81 14.60
C VAL A 6 9.37 35.17 14.23
N SER A 7 10.35 35.17 13.33
CA SER A 7 10.91 36.42 12.79
C SER A 7 9.83 37.27 12.14
N GLY A 8 9.89 38.60 12.33
CA GLY A 8 8.96 39.55 11.68
C GLY A 8 9.08 39.59 10.14
N ALA A 9 10.12 38.97 9.57
CA ALA A 9 10.28 38.79 8.13
C ALA A 9 9.73 37.45 7.61
N ALA A 10 9.29 36.54 8.49
CA ALA A 10 8.79 35.23 8.10
C ALA A 10 7.45 35.38 7.36
N GLN A 11 7.37 34.82 6.15
CA GLN A 11 6.16 34.81 5.33
C GLN A 11 5.48 33.43 5.29
N TRP A 12 6.14 32.40 5.81
CA TRP A 12 5.73 31.01 5.72
C TRP A 12 6.12 30.25 6.99
N ILE A 13 5.28 29.28 7.37
CA ILE A 13 5.60 28.28 8.39
C ILE A 13 5.55 26.89 7.76
N GLU A 14 6.58 26.09 8.03
CA GLU A 14 6.58 24.66 7.76
C GLU A 14 6.23 23.91 9.04
N VAL A 15 5.36 22.91 8.91
CA VAL A 15 4.92 22.08 10.02
C VAL A 15 5.17 20.62 9.67
N GLU A 16 5.85 19.97 10.59
CA GLU A 16 6.04 18.53 10.60
C GLU A 16 5.31 17.97 11.82
N ALA A 17 4.49 16.95 11.59
CA ALA A 17 3.90 16.16 12.66
C ALA A 17 4.28 14.70 12.50
N ASN A 18 4.31 13.96 13.61
CA ASN A 18 4.80 12.59 13.65
C ASN A 18 6.22 12.45 13.08
N GLY A 19 7.00 13.53 13.14
CA GLY A 19 8.40 13.60 12.71
C GLY A 19 9.34 12.91 13.68
N ASP A 20 10.44 12.38 13.13
CA ASP A 20 11.43 11.59 13.85
C ASP A 20 12.22 12.45 14.84
N ASN A 21 12.41 11.93 16.04
CA ASN A 21 13.33 12.48 17.03
C ASN A 21 14.76 11.98 16.76
N SER A 22 15.36 12.29 15.60
CA SER A 22 16.78 11.99 15.26
C SER A 22 17.25 10.51 15.32
N THR A 23 16.43 9.57 15.80
CA THR A 23 16.78 8.16 16.04
C THR A 23 15.89 7.17 15.30
N GLU A 24 14.76 7.62 14.75
CA GLU A 24 13.89 6.81 13.89
C GLU A 24 14.38 6.93 12.44
N THR A 25 14.33 5.83 11.68
CA THR A 25 14.89 5.74 10.32
C THR A 25 13.85 6.13 9.27
N ASP A 26 14.30 6.84 8.22
CA ASP A 26 13.54 7.25 7.02
C ASP A 26 12.97 6.10 6.16
N ASN A 27 12.85 4.89 6.72
CA ASN A 27 12.42 3.68 6.05
C ASN A 27 10.91 3.44 6.21
N VAL A 28 10.30 2.80 5.21
CA VAL A 28 8.94 2.27 5.25
C VAL A 28 8.87 1.20 6.33
N ASN A 29 8.38 1.59 7.50
CA ASN A 29 8.35 0.74 8.69
C ASN A 29 6.93 0.33 9.12
N THR A 30 5.93 0.46 8.24
CA THR A 30 4.52 0.47 8.66
C THR A 30 3.60 -0.42 7.80
N ARG A 31 3.31 -1.61 8.34
CA ARG A 31 2.05 -2.33 8.15
C ARG A 31 1.07 -1.90 9.25
N GLN A 32 -0.23 -1.79 8.95
CA GLN A 32 -1.24 -1.53 10.00
C GLN A 32 -1.17 -2.63 11.07
N GLY A 33 -0.86 -2.24 12.31
CA GLY A 33 -0.88 -3.14 13.48
C GLY A 33 0.43 -3.86 13.84
N SER A 34 1.54 -3.66 13.11
CA SER A 34 2.84 -4.29 13.41
C SER A 34 4.02 -3.30 13.48
N ALA A 35 3.75 -1.99 13.49
CA ALA A 35 4.82 -0.99 13.42
C ALA A 35 5.53 -0.78 14.77
N THR A 36 6.86 -0.67 14.71
CA THR A 36 7.70 -0.14 15.80
C THR A 36 7.69 1.40 15.86
N SER A 37 7.24 2.09 14.81
CA SER A 37 6.77 3.48 14.91
C SER A 37 5.33 3.56 14.40
N SER A 38 4.39 3.87 15.29
CA SER A 38 2.97 4.02 14.99
C SER A 38 2.64 5.30 14.19
N LYS A 39 3.63 5.86 13.50
CA LYS A 39 3.67 7.27 13.10
C LYS A 39 3.95 7.40 11.61
N VAL A 40 2.91 7.72 10.85
CA VAL A 40 3.06 8.23 9.48
C VAL A 40 3.42 9.71 9.60
N ARG A 41 4.59 10.11 9.07
CA ARG A 41 5.00 11.53 9.02
C ARG A 41 3.99 12.34 8.21
N LEU A 42 3.62 13.49 8.76
CA LEU A 42 2.82 14.50 8.07
C LEU A 42 3.70 15.73 7.87
N PHE A 43 3.65 16.31 6.68
CA PHE A 43 4.41 17.51 6.35
C PHE A 43 3.54 18.51 5.59
N GLY A 44 3.81 19.80 5.78
CA GLY A 44 3.18 20.86 5.03
C GLY A 44 3.44 22.22 5.65
N GLY A 45 2.54 23.17 5.46
CA GLY A 45 2.76 24.52 5.91
C GLY A 45 1.62 25.48 5.58
N ALA A 46 1.84 26.75 5.85
CA ALA A 46 0.94 27.82 5.46
C ALA A 46 1.65 29.17 5.39
N THR A 47 1.09 30.07 4.57
CA THR A 47 1.46 31.48 4.57
C THR A 47 1.08 32.10 5.91
N ILE A 48 1.98 32.93 6.43
CA ILE A 48 1.75 33.72 7.62
C ILE A 48 0.97 34.96 7.23
N ASN A 49 -0.24 35.12 7.76
CA ASN A 49 -1.07 36.29 7.55
C ASN A 49 -0.81 37.32 8.66
N PRO A 50 -0.18 38.47 8.35
CA PRO A 50 0.09 39.50 9.34
C PRO A 50 -1.22 40.05 9.91
N GLY A 51 -1.32 40.13 11.23
CA GLY A 51 -2.39 40.81 11.94
C GLY A 51 -1.91 42.16 12.51
N SER A 52 -2.83 42.85 13.20
CA SER A 52 -2.51 44.09 13.91
C SER A 52 -1.72 43.80 15.20
N GLY A 53 -0.77 44.69 15.54
CA GLY A 53 -0.10 44.68 16.85
C GLY A 53 0.98 43.60 17.04
N GLY A 54 1.62 43.14 15.96
CA GLY A 54 2.70 42.15 16.02
C GLY A 54 2.23 40.69 16.10
N ASN A 55 0.91 40.46 16.04
CA ASN A 55 0.32 39.13 15.97
C ASN A 55 0.15 38.70 14.51
N ALA A 56 0.34 37.41 14.22
CA ALA A 56 0.05 36.83 12.91
C ALA A 56 -0.73 35.52 13.08
N THR A 57 -1.48 35.13 12.05
CA THR A 57 -2.24 33.87 12.04
C THR A 57 -1.89 33.04 10.82
N CYS A 58 -1.91 31.73 10.98
CA CYS A 58 -1.76 30.78 9.87
C CYS A 58 -2.60 29.54 10.17
N THR A 59 -2.99 28.82 9.12
CA THR A 59 -3.67 27.53 9.24
C THR A 59 -2.94 26.53 8.36
N PRO A 60 -1.89 25.87 8.90
CA PRO A 60 -1.10 24.90 8.17
C PRO A 60 -1.95 23.76 7.66
N THR A 61 -1.81 23.43 6.37
CA THR A 61 -2.28 22.15 5.83
C THR A 61 -1.10 21.21 5.84
N ILE A 62 -1.24 20.08 6.54
CA ILE A 62 -0.24 19.01 6.57
C ILE A 62 -0.84 17.77 5.91
N ASN A 63 -0.04 17.11 5.08
CA ASN A 63 -0.43 15.90 4.38
C ASN A 63 0.53 14.77 4.76
N PRO A 64 0.09 13.52 4.73
CA PRO A 64 0.99 12.41 4.88
C PRO A 64 2.01 12.37 3.75
N ASP A 65 3.25 12.01 4.09
CA ASP A 65 4.34 11.94 3.12
C ASP A 65 4.43 10.58 2.39
N MET A 66 3.48 9.68 2.66
CA MET A 66 3.44 8.33 2.10
C MET A 66 2.12 8.09 1.37
N ALA A 67 2.16 7.18 0.41
CA ALA A 67 0.99 6.53 -0.14
C ALA A 67 0.69 5.25 0.65
N ARG A 68 -0.51 4.70 0.48
CA ARG A 68 -0.92 3.44 1.10
C ARG A 68 -1.69 2.55 0.14
N VAL A 69 -1.42 1.25 0.17
CA VAL A 69 -2.29 0.23 -0.44
C VAL A 69 -3.01 -0.54 0.66
N GLU A 70 -4.29 -0.84 0.43
CA GLU A 70 -5.14 -1.57 1.38
C GLU A 70 -5.89 -2.70 0.67
N VAL A 71 -5.74 -3.91 1.19
CA VAL A 71 -6.51 -5.09 0.76
C VAL A 71 -7.64 -5.33 1.77
N LYS A 72 -8.87 -5.42 1.28
CA LYS A 72 -10.06 -5.57 2.12
C LYS A 72 -11.18 -6.35 1.44
N GLY A 73 -12.20 -6.70 2.21
CA GLY A 73 -13.42 -7.31 1.69
C GLY A 73 -13.40 -8.83 1.80
N SER A 74 -14.18 -9.48 0.94
CA SER A 74 -14.48 -10.90 1.01
C SER A 74 -14.40 -11.56 -0.36
N LEU A 75 -13.93 -12.79 -0.38
CA LEU A 75 -13.95 -13.72 -1.49
C LEU A 75 -15.26 -14.52 -1.51
N ALA A 76 -16.24 -14.23 -0.64
CA ALA A 76 -17.44 -15.07 -0.50
C ALA A 76 -18.16 -15.33 -1.84
N GLY A 77 -18.48 -16.62 -2.05
CA GLY A 77 -19.09 -17.13 -3.27
C GLY A 77 -20.60 -16.83 -3.40
N PRO A 78 -21.20 -17.20 -4.54
CA PRO A 78 -20.83 -18.39 -5.32
C PRO A 78 -19.69 -18.20 -6.33
N TRP A 79 -19.05 -19.33 -6.65
CA TRP A 79 -17.97 -19.47 -7.62
C TRP A 79 -18.45 -20.22 -8.87
N THR A 80 -17.92 -19.88 -10.04
CA THR A 80 -18.21 -20.58 -11.29
C THR A 80 -17.28 -21.77 -11.48
N HIS A 81 -15.97 -21.58 -11.33
CA HIS A 81 -14.90 -22.51 -11.65
C HIS A 81 -14.16 -23.07 -10.42
N LEU A 82 -14.31 -22.45 -9.27
CA LEU A 82 -13.66 -22.87 -8.02
C LEU A 82 -14.66 -23.47 -7.03
N ASN A 83 -14.24 -24.44 -6.22
CA ASN A 83 -14.97 -24.87 -5.02
C ASN A 83 -14.69 -23.92 -3.86
N ASP A 84 -13.45 -23.46 -3.73
CA ASP A 84 -12.99 -22.57 -2.67
C ASP A 84 -11.82 -21.71 -3.15
N LEU A 85 -11.66 -20.53 -2.54
CA LEU A 85 -10.52 -19.64 -2.73
C LEU A 85 -10.23 -18.91 -1.41
N LYS A 86 -8.97 -18.96 -0.99
CA LYS A 86 -8.45 -18.28 0.19
C LYS A 86 -7.16 -17.55 -0.14
N ILE A 87 -6.87 -16.49 0.61
CA ILE A 87 -5.55 -15.84 0.59
C ILE A 87 -4.82 -16.24 1.87
N LYS A 88 -3.58 -16.69 1.73
CA LYS A 88 -2.69 -17.11 2.82
C LYS A 88 -1.71 -16.01 3.22
N GLY A 89 -1.33 -15.17 2.27
CA GLY A 89 -0.45 -14.06 2.53
C GLY A 89 -0.50 -12.99 1.46
N ILE A 90 -0.15 -11.78 1.86
CA ILE A 90 -0.08 -10.59 1.00
C ILE A 90 1.31 -10.00 1.13
N TYR A 91 1.93 -9.67 0.01
CA TYR A 91 3.29 -9.18 -0.10
C TYR A 91 3.32 -7.97 -1.02
N ILE A 92 4.04 -6.93 -0.62
CA ILE A 92 4.22 -5.72 -1.40
C ILE A 92 5.63 -5.71 -1.97
N ASN A 93 5.76 -5.47 -3.26
CA ASN A 93 7.04 -5.44 -3.97
C ASN A 93 7.10 -4.25 -4.93
N ASN A 94 8.29 -3.95 -5.48
CA ASN A 94 8.52 -2.86 -6.43
C ASN A 94 8.10 -1.47 -5.93
N VAL A 95 8.58 -1.09 -4.74
CA VAL A 95 8.22 0.15 -4.04
C VAL A 95 9.43 0.92 -3.56
N LYS A 96 9.28 2.24 -3.34
CA LYS A 96 10.28 3.01 -2.61
C LYS A 96 10.16 2.76 -1.11
N LEU A 97 11.18 2.09 -0.56
CA LEU A 97 11.28 1.80 0.87
C LEU A 97 11.88 2.93 1.70
N THR A 98 12.52 3.92 1.09
CA THR A 98 13.20 4.99 1.83
C THR A 98 12.77 6.35 1.28
N ARG A 99 12.65 7.33 2.17
CA ARG A 99 12.32 8.71 1.81
C ARG A 99 13.33 9.23 0.80
N GLY A 100 12.83 9.88 -0.26
CA GLY A 100 13.68 10.49 -1.28
C GLY A 100 14.47 9.50 -2.13
N ALA A 101 14.22 8.19 -2.02
CA ALA A 101 14.85 7.19 -2.87
C ALA A 101 14.58 7.49 -4.35
N SER A 102 15.64 7.45 -5.15
CA SER A 102 15.57 7.64 -6.60
C SER A 102 15.06 6.39 -7.34
N SER A 103 15.28 5.21 -6.77
CA SER A 103 14.92 3.91 -7.34
C SER A 103 13.88 3.17 -6.50
N LEU A 104 13.10 2.32 -7.18
CA LEU A 104 12.26 1.31 -6.53
C LEU A 104 13.15 0.17 -6.02
N THR A 105 12.76 -0.41 -4.89
CA THR A 105 13.31 -1.68 -4.43
C THR A 105 12.39 -2.79 -4.89
N ARG A 106 12.97 -3.81 -5.53
CA ARG A 106 12.25 -5.01 -5.97
C ARG A 106 13.02 -6.25 -5.53
N ILE A 107 12.31 -7.17 -4.89
CA ILE A 107 12.82 -8.50 -4.54
C ILE A 107 12.52 -9.46 -5.70
N VAL A 108 13.54 -10.23 -6.08
CA VAL A 108 13.43 -11.35 -7.01
C VAL A 108 13.24 -12.65 -6.24
N SER A 109 12.64 -13.66 -6.87
CA SER A 109 12.20 -14.88 -6.20
C SER A 109 13.28 -15.63 -5.43
N ALA A 110 14.52 -15.63 -5.94
CA ALA A 110 15.64 -16.28 -5.28
C ALA A 110 15.95 -15.71 -3.87
N ALA A 111 15.62 -14.44 -3.62
CA ALA A 111 15.86 -13.76 -2.35
C ALA A 111 14.58 -13.62 -1.49
N TRP A 112 13.45 -14.16 -1.94
CA TRP A 112 12.15 -13.99 -1.31
C TRP A 112 12.15 -14.40 0.17
N GLY A 113 12.71 -15.58 0.47
CA GLY A 113 12.75 -16.11 1.83
C GLY A 113 13.63 -15.29 2.79
N THR A 114 14.65 -14.59 2.29
CA THR A 114 15.54 -13.77 3.12
C THR A 114 15.03 -12.35 3.27
N ASP A 115 14.48 -11.75 2.21
CA ASP A 115 14.07 -10.35 2.23
C ASP A 115 12.71 -10.13 2.91
N TYR A 116 11.82 -11.12 2.88
CA TYR A 116 10.58 -11.13 3.67
C TYR A 116 10.73 -11.88 5.02
N ALA A 117 11.95 -12.06 5.51
CA ALA A 117 12.18 -12.58 6.85
C ALA A 117 12.19 -11.46 7.90
N PRO A 118 12.12 -11.79 9.21
CA PRO A 118 12.54 -10.86 10.24
C PRO A 118 13.93 -10.28 9.94
N SER A 119 14.07 -8.97 10.09
CA SER A 119 15.26 -8.17 9.69
C SER A 119 15.63 -8.18 8.20
N GLY A 120 14.76 -8.73 7.33
CA GLY A 120 14.91 -8.64 5.88
C GLY A 120 14.56 -7.24 5.34
N GLN A 121 14.93 -6.96 4.08
CA GLN A 121 14.66 -5.65 3.47
C GLN A 121 13.17 -5.28 3.44
N PHE A 122 12.30 -6.28 3.34
CA PHE A 122 10.85 -6.17 3.26
C PHE A 122 10.14 -6.74 4.50
N GLU A 123 10.81 -6.84 5.65
CA GLU A 123 10.30 -7.42 6.91
C GLU A 123 8.87 -7.00 7.28
N LYS A 124 8.44 -5.79 6.91
CA LYS A 124 7.11 -5.23 7.25
C LYS A 124 6.21 -5.01 6.03
N MET A 125 6.67 -5.43 4.87
CA MET A 125 5.97 -5.28 3.60
C MET A 125 5.29 -6.57 3.17
N PHE A 126 4.93 -7.40 4.15
CA PHE A 126 4.13 -8.59 3.94
C PHE A 126 3.30 -8.94 5.18
N ASN A 127 2.36 -9.85 4.98
CA ASN A 127 1.57 -10.43 6.05
C ASN A 127 1.14 -11.84 5.69
N THR A 128 1.48 -12.81 6.54
CA THR A 128 1.01 -14.20 6.44
C THR A 128 0.03 -14.58 7.53
N ASP A 129 -0.31 -13.66 8.44
CA ASP A 129 -1.38 -13.83 9.42
C ASP A 129 -2.48 -12.79 9.14
N LEU A 130 -3.45 -13.21 8.32
CA LEU A 130 -4.58 -12.38 7.93
C LEU A 130 -5.73 -12.43 8.96
N GLY A 131 -5.45 -12.91 10.19
CA GLY A 131 -6.41 -12.97 11.31
C GLY A 131 -6.89 -14.38 11.65
N ALA A 132 -6.31 -15.42 11.04
CA ALA A 132 -6.61 -16.83 11.31
C ALA A 132 -5.38 -17.63 11.79
N GLY A 133 -4.24 -16.96 12.00
CA GLY A 133 -2.95 -17.60 12.30
C GLY A 133 -2.03 -17.63 11.07
N VAL A 134 -0.73 -17.66 11.34
CA VAL A 134 0.33 -17.64 10.31
C VAL A 134 0.15 -18.76 9.28
N GLY A 135 0.17 -18.39 8.00
CA GLY A 135 0.06 -19.29 6.85
C GLY A 135 -1.33 -19.88 6.63
N THR A 136 -2.32 -19.50 7.45
CA THR A 136 -3.68 -20.02 7.35
C THR A 136 -4.49 -19.17 6.37
N GLY A 137 -5.07 -19.82 5.36
CA GLY A 137 -5.88 -19.15 4.35
C GLY A 137 -7.15 -18.54 4.93
N VAL A 138 -7.48 -17.32 4.51
CA VAL A 138 -8.75 -16.64 4.84
C VAL A 138 -9.56 -16.34 3.58
N ALA A 139 -10.89 -16.45 3.69
CA ALA A 139 -11.82 -16.05 2.65
C ALA A 139 -12.19 -14.55 2.74
N GLN A 140 -11.80 -13.85 3.80
CA GLN A 140 -12.13 -12.45 4.00
C GLN A 140 -11.12 -11.77 4.92
N ILE A 141 -10.89 -10.48 4.68
CA ILE A 141 -10.33 -9.60 5.70
C ILE A 141 -11.51 -9.08 6.52
N ALA A 142 -11.44 -9.25 7.85
CA ALA A 142 -12.57 -8.96 8.75
C ALA A 142 -13.19 -7.58 8.48
N GLY A 143 -14.52 -7.51 8.44
CA GLY A 143 -15.27 -6.30 8.10
C GLY A 143 -14.85 -5.08 8.93
N GLY A 144 -14.68 -3.94 8.27
CA GLY A 144 -14.18 -2.71 8.88
C GLY A 144 -12.66 -2.68 9.11
N LYS A 145 -11.93 -3.75 8.75
CA LYS A 145 -10.47 -3.79 8.71
C LYS A 145 -9.97 -3.84 7.27
N ALA A 146 -8.70 -3.49 7.11
CA ALA A 146 -7.92 -3.72 5.91
C ALA A 146 -6.55 -4.23 6.33
N ASP A 147 -5.91 -5.00 5.48
CA ASP A 147 -4.48 -5.24 5.59
C ASP A 147 -3.78 -4.22 4.69
N GLY A 148 -2.98 -3.34 5.27
CA GLY A 148 -2.47 -2.18 4.56
C GLY A 148 -1.02 -1.85 4.83
N TYR A 149 -0.42 -1.30 3.79
CA TYR A 149 1.02 -1.14 3.65
C TYR A 149 1.30 0.26 3.11
N ASN A 150 2.16 0.99 3.81
CA ASN A 150 2.58 2.30 3.36
C ASN A 150 3.80 2.17 2.46
N PHE A 151 4.02 3.14 1.58
CA PHE A 151 5.22 3.25 0.75
C PHE A 151 5.43 4.70 0.34
N PHE A 152 6.65 5.08 -0.05
CA PHE A 152 6.90 6.44 -0.51
C PHE A 152 6.39 6.66 -1.95
N PRO A 153 5.98 7.90 -2.29
CA PRO A 153 5.43 8.21 -3.60
C PRO A 153 6.34 7.82 -4.77
N GLN A 154 5.74 7.24 -5.80
CA GLN A 154 6.45 6.82 -7.02
C GLN A 154 5.67 7.22 -8.26
N GLN A 155 6.36 7.88 -9.19
CA GLN A 155 5.77 8.42 -10.41
C GLN A 155 6.54 7.92 -11.63
N ASP A 156 5.79 7.53 -12.66
CA ASP A 156 6.31 7.23 -13.98
C ASP A 156 5.94 8.33 -14.99
N LEU A 157 6.95 9.11 -15.37
CA LEU A 157 6.82 10.18 -16.37
C LEU A 157 6.90 9.69 -17.82
N SER A 158 7.12 8.40 -18.05
CA SER A 158 7.25 7.85 -19.42
C SER A 158 5.91 7.69 -20.16
N SER A 159 4.79 7.96 -19.48
CA SER A 159 3.42 7.80 -20.02
C SER A 159 3.17 6.40 -20.62
N PRO A 160 3.43 5.31 -19.87
CA PRO A 160 3.27 3.96 -20.39
C PRO A 160 1.79 3.65 -20.67
N THR A 161 1.52 2.96 -21.79
CA THR A 161 0.16 2.57 -22.20
C THR A 161 -0.08 1.07 -22.15
N THR A 162 0.96 0.26 -21.93
CA THR A 162 0.91 -1.20 -21.88
C THR A 162 1.04 -1.70 -20.45
N LYS A 163 0.53 -2.90 -20.18
CA LYS A 163 0.72 -3.56 -18.88
C LYS A 163 2.21 -3.81 -18.62
N GLU A 164 2.95 -4.26 -19.63
CA GLU A 164 4.37 -4.59 -19.52
C GLU A 164 5.25 -3.37 -19.21
N ASP A 165 4.87 -2.18 -19.67
CA ASP A 165 5.62 -0.97 -19.32
C ASP A 165 5.23 -0.44 -17.95
N VAL A 166 3.93 -0.47 -17.61
CA VAL A 166 3.44 -0.03 -16.29
C VAL A 166 4.02 -0.88 -15.16
N MET A 167 4.11 -2.20 -15.34
CA MET A 167 4.62 -3.10 -14.28
C MET A 167 6.04 -2.78 -13.84
N LYS A 168 6.85 -2.08 -14.66
CA LYS A 168 8.22 -1.71 -14.29
C LYS A 168 8.26 -0.69 -13.16
N LYS A 169 7.23 0.17 -13.05
CA LYS A 169 7.19 1.24 -12.04
C LYS A 169 5.96 1.25 -11.15
N SER A 170 4.95 0.44 -11.44
CA SER A 170 3.81 0.24 -10.55
C SER A 170 4.23 -0.57 -9.32
N ILE A 171 3.56 -0.32 -8.21
CA ILE A 171 3.57 -1.23 -7.05
C ILE A 171 3.11 -2.63 -7.49
N HIS A 172 3.73 -3.65 -6.90
CA HIS A 172 3.29 -5.04 -7.05
C HIS A 172 2.62 -5.50 -5.75
N VAL A 173 1.43 -6.06 -5.89
CA VAL A 173 0.71 -6.73 -4.79
C VAL A 173 0.66 -8.21 -5.14
N ILE A 174 1.45 -8.99 -4.41
CA ILE A 174 1.66 -10.41 -4.65
C ILE A 174 0.93 -11.18 -3.54
N MET A 175 0.06 -12.09 -3.93
CA MET A 175 -0.78 -12.85 -2.99
C MET A 175 -0.46 -14.34 -3.10
N GLU A 176 -0.15 -14.96 -1.96
CA GLU A 176 -0.17 -16.42 -1.85
C GLU A 176 -1.63 -16.84 -1.70
N VAL A 177 -2.12 -17.68 -2.62
CA VAL A 177 -3.51 -18.12 -2.66
C VAL A 177 -3.61 -19.64 -2.54
N GLU A 178 -4.64 -20.10 -1.84
CA GLU A 178 -5.08 -21.49 -1.82
C GLU A 178 -6.41 -21.58 -2.55
N PHE A 179 -6.56 -22.52 -3.47
CA PHE A 179 -7.77 -22.63 -4.28
C PHE A 179 -8.03 -24.09 -4.66
N ASP A 180 -9.31 -24.43 -4.83
CA ASP A 180 -9.73 -25.76 -5.26
C ASP A 180 -10.57 -25.63 -6.53
N LYS A 181 -10.15 -26.29 -7.61
CA LYS A 181 -10.82 -26.20 -8.92
C LYS A 181 -11.97 -27.20 -8.97
N LYS A 182 -13.13 -26.77 -9.46
CA LYS A 182 -14.27 -27.67 -9.72
C LYS A 182 -13.97 -28.75 -10.75
N VAL A 183 -13.19 -28.40 -11.78
CA VAL A 183 -12.90 -29.26 -12.92
C VAL A 183 -11.40 -29.34 -13.10
N GLY A 184 -10.87 -30.55 -13.23
CA GLY A 184 -9.44 -30.79 -13.46
C GLY A 184 -8.55 -30.61 -12.23
N GLY A 185 -9.10 -30.24 -11.08
CA GLY A 185 -8.38 -30.21 -9.79
C GLY A 185 -8.30 -31.60 -9.15
N SER A 186 -7.24 -31.82 -8.38
CA SER A 186 -7.06 -33.02 -7.53
C SER A 186 -7.19 -32.71 -6.03
N GLY A 187 -7.85 -31.59 -5.70
CA GLY A 187 -7.95 -31.03 -4.35
C GLY A 187 -7.33 -29.63 -4.25
N PRO A 188 -7.16 -29.10 -3.03
CA PRO A 188 -6.59 -27.77 -2.82
C PRO A 188 -5.18 -27.64 -3.40
N GLU A 189 -4.96 -26.56 -4.13
CA GLU A 189 -3.68 -26.15 -4.71
C GLU A 189 -3.23 -24.84 -4.06
N THR A 190 -1.92 -24.56 -4.09
CA THR A 190 -1.34 -23.27 -3.68
C THR A 190 -0.59 -22.66 -4.86
N GLY A 191 -0.66 -21.34 -5.00
CA GLY A 191 0.09 -20.59 -5.99
C GLY A 191 0.19 -19.12 -5.64
N TRP A 192 0.83 -18.37 -6.53
CA TRP A 192 1.07 -16.94 -6.39
C TRP A 192 0.31 -16.17 -7.46
N LEU A 193 -0.52 -15.22 -7.03
CA LEU A 193 -1.17 -14.24 -7.89
C LEU A 193 -0.38 -12.93 -7.85
N ASN A 194 0.13 -12.50 -9.00
CA ASN A 194 0.91 -11.28 -9.11
C ASN A 194 0.07 -10.16 -9.74
N VAL A 195 -0.39 -9.21 -8.92
CA VAL A 195 -1.02 -7.98 -9.40
C VAL A 195 0.07 -6.92 -9.57
N VAL A 196 0.40 -6.59 -10.81
CA VAL A 196 1.61 -5.79 -11.13
C VAL A 196 1.30 -4.44 -11.76
N ALA A 197 0.05 -4.19 -12.10
CA ALA A 197 -0.42 -2.92 -12.66
C ALA A 197 -1.81 -2.60 -12.11
N LEU A 198 -2.02 -1.36 -11.70
CA LEU A 198 -3.29 -0.91 -11.14
C LEU A 198 -3.97 0.08 -12.09
N LYS A 199 -5.29 0.01 -12.20
CA LYS A 199 -6.14 0.95 -12.93
C LYS A 199 -7.06 1.65 -11.95
N ASP A 200 -7.28 2.94 -12.14
CA ASP A 200 -8.30 3.66 -11.38
C ASP A 200 -9.69 3.21 -11.84
N ASN A 201 -10.59 2.86 -10.94
CA ASN A 201 -11.95 2.44 -11.28
C ASN A 201 -12.82 3.54 -11.91
N THR A 202 -12.34 4.79 -11.88
CA THR A 202 -12.96 5.93 -12.54
C THR A 202 -12.28 6.30 -13.87
N ALA A 203 -11.16 5.67 -14.22
CA ALA A 203 -10.40 5.97 -15.44
C ALA A 203 -10.07 4.71 -16.25
N THR A 204 -9.89 4.88 -17.56
CA THR A 204 -9.50 3.77 -18.44
C THR A 204 -8.01 3.44 -18.37
N ASN A 205 -7.20 4.39 -17.89
CA ASN A 205 -5.74 4.31 -17.91
C ASN A 205 -5.18 3.68 -16.64
N TYR A 206 -3.96 3.16 -16.76
CA TYR A 206 -3.18 2.71 -15.62
C TYR A 206 -2.81 3.88 -14.70
N ILE A 207 -2.70 3.57 -13.42
CA ILE A 207 -2.15 4.46 -12.41
C ILE A 207 -0.63 4.46 -12.60
N THR A 208 -0.08 5.61 -12.97
CA THR A 208 1.36 5.83 -13.14
C THR A 208 1.92 6.77 -12.09
N ASP A 209 1.06 7.35 -11.26
CA ASP A 209 1.43 8.28 -10.20
C ASP A 209 0.81 7.83 -8.88
N PHE A 210 1.67 7.31 -8.00
CA PHE A 210 1.30 6.92 -6.65
C PHE A 210 1.61 8.06 -5.69
N GLU A 211 0.64 8.93 -5.47
CA GLU A 211 0.82 10.20 -4.75
C GLU A 211 0.80 10.03 -3.23
N ALA A 212 1.54 10.90 -2.55
CA ALA A 212 1.47 11.03 -1.09
C ALA A 212 0.05 11.39 -0.63
N GLY A 213 -0.38 10.84 0.51
CA GLY A 213 -1.71 11.11 1.04
C GLY A 213 -2.85 10.36 0.34
N LYS A 214 -2.57 9.48 -0.63
CA LYS A 214 -3.58 8.63 -1.28
C LYS A 214 -3.61 7.23 -0.69
N VAL A 215 -4.80 6.63 -0.74
CA VAL A 215 -5.01 5.22 -0.39
C VAL A 215 -5.58 4.49 -1.60
N TYR A 216 -4.92 3.43 -2.03
CA TYR A 216 -5.29 2.57 -3.16
C TYR A 216 -5.97 1.32 -2.62
N PHE A 217 -7.28 1.21 -2.81
CA PHE A 217 -8.09 0.13 -2.26
C PHE A 217 -8.23 -1.02 -3.24
N ILE A 218 -7.76 -2.19 -2.83
CA ILE A 218 -7.96 -3.48 -3.48
C ILE A 218 -9.10 -4.20 -2.76
N ASN A 219 -10.17 -4.51 -3.50
CA ASN A 219 -11.26 -5.32 -2.99
C ASN A 219 -11.05 -6.78 -3.36
N LEU A 220 -11.19 -7.67 -2.39
CA LEU A 220 -11.11 -9.12 -2.63
C LEU A 220 -12.18 -9.61 -3.62
N ALA A 221 -13.31 -8.91 -3.76
CA ALA A 221 -14.28 -9.22 -4.80
C ALA A 221 -13.69 -9.12 -6.23
N ASP A 222 -12.82 -8.13 -6.47
CA ASP A 222 -12.18 -7.95 -7.77
C ASP A 222 -11.11 -9.04 -8.02
N ILE A 223 -10.43 -9.48 -6.96
CA ILE A 223 -9.52 -10.64 -7.00
C ILE A 223 -10.29 -11.92 -7.32
N LYS A 224 -11.48 -12.09 -6.73
CA LYS A 224 -12.37 -13.21 -7.03
C LYS A 224 -12.64 -13.29 -8.53
N ASP A 225 -12.93 -12.19 -9.19
CA ASP A 225 -13.27 -12.19 -10.62
C ASP A 225 -12.06 -12.54 -11.51
N ILE A 226 -10.84 -12.19 -11.08
CA ILE A 226 -9.59 -12.62 -11.75
C ILE A 226 -9.34 -14.12 -11.57
N MET A 227 -9.61 -14.66 -10.38
CA MET A 227 -9.30 -16.03 -10.02
C MET A 227 -10.36 -17.04 -10.47
N ASP A 228 -11.63 -16.64 -10.52
CA ASP A 228 -12.77 -17.49 -10.88
C ASP A 228 -12.92 -17.61 -12.40
N VAL A 229 -11.88 -18.13 -13.04
CA VAL A 229 -11.78 -18.42 -14.47
C VAL A 229 -11.39 -19.89 -14.68
N PRO A 230 -11.55 -20.47 -15.89
CA PRO A 230 -11.23 -21.88 -16.12
C PRO A 230 -9.79 -22.28 -15.79
N VAL A 231 -8.84 -21.36 -15.98
CA VAL A 231 -7.43 -21.52 -15.64
C VAL A 231 -6.98 -20.30 -14.83
N PRO A 232 -6.96 -20.40 -13.48
CA PRO A 232 -6.55 -19.29 -12.63
C PRO A 232 -5.14 -18.79 -12.99
N PRO A 233 -4.91 -17.48 -13.07
CA PRO A 233 -3.63 -16.89 -13.49
C PRO A 233 -2.62 -16.87 -12.34
N VAL A 234 -2.24 -18.05 -11.86
CA VAL A 234 -1.27 -18.23 -10.76
C VAL A 234 0.01 -18.91 -11.25
N THR A 235 1.10 -18.68 -10.52
CA THR A 235 2.41 -19.30 -10.75
C THR A 235 2.90 -20.05 -9.50
N PRO A 236 3.72 -21.11 -9.63
CA PRO A 236 4.34 -21.77 -8.48
C PRO A 236 5.39 -20.90 -7.76
N ASP A 237 5.88 -19.85 -8.43
CA ASP A 237 6.90 -18.93 -7.95
C ASP A 237 6.35 -17.48 -7.89
N PRO A 238 6.68 -16.67 -6.87
CA PRO A 238 6.22 -15.29 -6.73
C PRO A 238 6.81 -14.30 -7.75
N ASP A 239 7.54 -14.73 -8.78
CA ASP A 239 8.11 -13.82 -9.78
C ASP A 239 7.02 -13.10 -10.58
N PRO A 240 6.90 -11.75 -10.46
CA PRO A 240 5.89 -10.98 -11.18
C PRO A 240 6.08 -10.97 -12.71
N GLU A 241 7.21 -11.46 -13.24
CA GLU A 241 7.45 -11.56 -14.68
C GLU A 241 6.92 -12.84 -15.33
N THR A 242 6.52 -13.86 -14.54
CA THR A 242 6.09 -15.16 -15.11
C THR A 242 4.62 -15.14 -15.54
N VAL A 243 3.71 -14.92 -14.58
CA VAL A 243 2.27 -14.76 -14.81
C VAL A 243 1.83 -13.59 -13.94
N SER A 244 1.19 -12.60 -14.56
CA SER A 244 0.75 -11.39 -13.86
C SER A 244 -0.47 -10.74 -14.50
N VAL A 245 -1.23 -10.06 -13.66
CA VAL A 245 -2.50 -9.43 -13.99
C VAL A 245 -2.48 -7.94 -13.68
N ASP A 246 -3.37 -7.20 -14.33
CA ASP A 246 -3.76 -5.88 -13.88
C ASP A 246 -5.06 -5.94 -13.06
N LEU A 247 -5.27 -4.92 -12.24
CA LEU A 247 -6.42 -4.85 -11.35
C LEU A 247 -6.96 -3.42 -11.28
N THR A 248 -8.29 -3.31 -11.29
CA THR A 248 -8.98 -2.04 -11.04
C THR A 248 -9.09 -1.77 -9.54
N VAL A 249 -8.78 -0.55 -9.11
CA VAL A 249 -8.78 -0.14 -7.70
C VAL A 249 -9.54 1.16 -7.51
N SER A 250 -10.10 1.36 -6.31
CA SER A 250 -10.64 2.66 -5.91
C SER A 250 -9.55 3.51 -5.25
N ILE A 251 -9.49 4.80 -5.57
CA ILE A 251 -8.54 5.72 -4.94
C ILE A 251 -9.28 6.61 -3.93
N GLY A 252 -8.80 6.61 -2.68
CA GLY A 252 -9.24 7.54 -1.65
C GLY A 252 -8.12 8.49 -1.20
N GLN A 253 -8.47 9.35 -0.25
CA GLN A 253 -7.54 10.25 0.41
C GLN A 253 -7.40 9.90 1.89
N TRP A 254 -6.18 10.04 2.42
CA TRP A 254 -5.99 10.04 3.86
C TRP A 254 -6.62 11.28 4.46
N THR A 255 -7.54 11.06 5.39
CA THR A 255 -8.12 12.16 6.16
C THR A 255 -7.27 12.37 7.41
N VAL A 256 -6.53 13.49 7.45
CA VAL A 256 -5.79 13.88 8.65
C VAL A 256 -6.79 14.39 9.69
N VAL A 257 -7.04 13.59 10.73
CA VAL A 257 -7.86 14.01 11.87
C VAL A 257 -6.99 14.84 12.80
N GLN A 258 -7.24 16.15 12.83
CA GLN A 258 -6.56 17.06 13.75
C GLN A 258 -7.04 16.77 15.18
N VAL A 259 -6.16 16.21 16.01
CA VAL A 259 -6.41 16.12 17.46
C VAL A 259 -5.96 17.41 18.11
N LYS A 260 -6.79 18.00 18.97
CA LYS A 260 -6.32 19.08 19.85
C LYS A 260 -5.27 18.48 20.79
N PRO A 261 -4.07 19.05 20.91
CA PRO A 261 -3.21 18.71 22.02
C PRO A 261 -3.94 19.06 23.31
N GLU A 262 -4.04 18.11 24.24
CA GLU A 262 -4.35 18.45 25.63
C GLU A 262 -3.24 19.39 26.12
N VAL A 263 -3.66 20.52 26.70
CA VAL A 263 -2.77 21.57 27.22
C VAL A 263 -2.71 21.45 28.73
#